data_AF-A0A523XCW1-F1
#
_entry.id   AF-A0A523XCW1-F1
#
_cell.length_a   1.000
_cell.length_b   1.000
_cell.length_c   1.000
_cell.angle_alpha   90.00
_cell.angle_beta   90.00
_cell.angle_gamma   90.00
#
_symmetry.space_group_name_H-M   'P 1'
#
loop_
_entity.id
_entity.type
_entity.pdbx_description
1 polymer ?
#
loop_
_entity_poly.entity_id
_entity_poly.type
_entity_poly.pdbx_seq_one_letter_code
_entity_poly.pdbx_strand_id
1 'polypeptide(L)'
;MPNKGDLFSQEYNIRFGSLTVSRGKEDNLYLYAWEAIPDCTDKLCPLDKRCSFTRRDGKCQVIAGIVKGALTSILSNYGPKLNNAVRNRIGTHLMPLYSDLARMLVYETSLTSVHFVDQLGNPRINPVYKEKREVARTIETMWKQLGLADMPVGEEEIGNYYEQMEKANQEEMKRNDKPKLKKRK
;
A
#
# COMPACT_ATOMS: atom_id res chain seq x y z
N MET A 1 7.95 26.35 10.93
CA MET A 1 7.96 25.16 10.06
C MET A 1 7.90 23.93 10.96
N PRO A 2 6.78 23.17 11.02
CA PRO A 2 6.72 22.02 11.90
C PRO A 2 7.48 20.83 11.29
N ASN A 3 8.23 20.15 12.16
CA ASN A 3 9.10 19.01 11.87
C ASN A 3 8.32 17.81 11.31
N LYS A 4 8.85 17.19 10.26
CA LYS A 4 8.46 15.85 9.75
C LYS A 4 8.99 14.75 10.67
N GLY A 5 8.60 14.79 11.95
CA GLY A 5 9.05 13.86 12.98
C GLY A 5 8.16 12.62 13.12
N ASP A 6 8.78 11.45 13.01
CA ASP A 6 8.44 10.17 13.64
C ASP A 6 7.00 9.66 13.54
N LEU A 7 6.71 9.04 12.39
CA LEU A 7 5.48 8.26 12.15
C LEU A 7 5.43 6.90 12.88
N PHE A 8 6.40 6.59 13.74
CA PHE A 8 6.49 5.32 14.46
C PHE A 8 6.94 5.47 15.93
N SER A 9 6.46 6.49 16.65
CA SER A 9 6.53 6.43 18.12
C SER A 9 5.37 5.55 18.62
N GLN A 10 5.67 4.36 19.14
CA GLN A 10 4.69 3.48 19.78
C GLN A 10 4.23 4.07 21.12
N GLU A 11 2.96 3.88 21.47
CA GLU A 11 2.52 3.48 22.82
C GLU A 11 1.00 3.19 22.80
N TYR A 12 0.59 2.13 23.51
CA TYR A 12 -0.76 1.57 23.51
C TYR A 12 -1.37 1.65 24.91
N ASN A 13 -2.70 1.67 25.02
CA ASN A 13 -3.41 0.84 26.00
C ASN A 13 -4.87 0.63 25.56
N ILE A 14 -5.31 -0.64 25.56
CA ILE A 14 -6.68 -1.01 25.18
C ILE A 14 -7.33 -1.99 26.17
N ARG A 15 -8.57 -1.73 26.62
CA ARG A 15 -9.34 -2.65 27.50
C ARG A 15 -10.81 -2.85 27.10
N PHE A 16 -11.17 -3.97 26.48
CA PHE A 16 -12.52 -4.25 25.94
C PHE A 16 -13.68 -4.22 26.97
N GLY A 17 -14.67 -3.33 26.77
CA GLY A 17 -15.69 -2.92 27.73
C GLY A 17 -15.55 -1.42 28.07
N SER A 18 -15.03 -1.11 29.25
CA SER A 18 -14.40 0.16 29.63
C SER A 18 -13.18 0.51 28.73
N LEU A 19 -13.42 0.66 27.43
CA LEU A 19 -12.45 0.67 26.34
C LEU A 19 -11.66 1.95 26.17
N THR A 20 -10.34 1.83 26.26
CA THR A 20 -9.37 2.76 25.67
C THR A 20 -8.80 2.14 24.40
N VAL A 21 -8.37 2.89 23.38
CA VAL A 21 -7.70 2.38 22.15
C VAL A 21 -6.61 3.38 21.70
N SER A 22 -5.42 2.92 21.29
CA SER A 22 -4.38 3.71 20.58
C SER A 22 -3.48 2.79 19.73
N ARG A 23 -2.95 3.14 18.54
CA ARG A 23 -2.58 4.45 17.93
C ARG A 23 -2.54 4.38 16.37
N GLY A 24 -3.00 5.41 15.65
CA GLY A 24 -2.19 6.39 14.88
C GLY A 24 -3.07 7.56 14.41
N LYS A 25 -2.64 8.81 14.67
CA LYS A 25 -3.40 10.06 14.46
C LYS A 25 -2.86 10.81 13.25
N GLU A 26 -3.66 10.95 12.20
CA GLU A 26 -3.42 11.89 11.09
C GLU A 26 -4.54 12.93 11.16
N ASP A 27 -4.24 14.23 11.35
CA ASP A 27 -5.24 15.32 11.40
C ASP A 27 -6.51 15.08 12.26
N ASN A 28 -6.36 14.48 13.44
CA ASN A 28 -7.46 14.08 14.36
C ASN A 28 -8.26 12.82 13.95
N LEU A 29 -7.81 12.06 12.96
CA LEU A 29 -8.37 10.76 12.60
C LEU A 29 -7.80 9.64 13.47
N TYR A 30 -8.67 8.92 14.18
CA TYR A 30 -8.31 7.65 14.80
C TYR A 30 -8.48 6.54 13.76
N LEU A 31 -7.37 6.13 13.13
CA LEU A 31 -7.37 4.91 12.33
C LEU A 31 -7.04 3.74 13.24
N TYR A 32 -8.01 2.84 13.38
CA TYR A 32 -7.86 1.54 14.03
C TYR A 32 -7.12 0.59 13.09
N ALA A 33 -5.91 0.96 12.67
CA ALA A 33 -5.08 0.13 11.82
C ALA A 33 -4.39 -0.92 12.69
N TRP A 34 -5.07 -2.04 12.89
CA TRP A 34 -4.46 -3.26 13.36
C TRP A 34 -3.30 -3.63 12.44
N GLU A 35 -2.10 -3.67 13.00
CA GLU A 35 -0.82 -4.17 12.49
C GLU A 35 -0.76 -4.58 11.00
N ALA A 36 -1.11 -3.65 10.09
CA ALA A 36 -1.26 -3.95 8.67
C ALA A 36 0.10 -4.16 7.98
N ILE A 37 1.21 -3.98 8.69
CA ILE A 37 2.55 -4.17 8.15
C ILE A 37 3.19 -5.33 8.93
N PRO A 38 3.40 -6.49 8.29
CA PRO A 38 3.99 -7.63 8.96
C PRO A 38 5.49 -7.39 9.23
N ASP A 39 6.00 -8.14 10.21
CA ASP A 39 7.43 -8.24 10.43
C ASP A 39 8.12 -8.84 9.21
N CYS A 40 9.24 -8.24 8.82
CA CYS A 40 9.97 -8.60 7.62
C CYS A 40 11.09 -9.61 7.92
N THR A 41 10.86 -10.65 8.72
CA THR A 41 11.92 -11.61 9.08
C THR A 41 12.21 -12.62 7.97
N ASP A 42 13.38 -13.25 8.03
CA ASP A 42 13.81 -14.33 7.13
C ASP A 42 12.84 -15.52 7.08
N LYS A 43 12.12 -15.75 8.19
CA LYS A 43 11.08 -16.79 8.31
C LYS A 43 9.76 -16.42 7.67
N LEU A 44 9.43 -15.13 7.59
CA LEU A 44 8.12 -14.64 7.15
C LEU A 44 8.14 -14.06 5.73
N CYS A 45 9.29 -13.56 5.28
CA CYS A 45 9.48 -12.93 3.98
C CYS A 45 10.39 -13.81 3.10
N PRO A 46 9.86 -14.42 2.02
CA PRO A 46 10.65 -15.29 1.14
C PRO A 46 11.73 -14.52 0.36
N LEU A 47 11.64 -13.19 0.33
CA LEU A 47 12.60 -12.32 -0.32
C LEU A 47 13.64 -11.72 0.63
N ASP A 48 13.63 -12.00 1.95
CA ASP A 48 14.46 -11.27 2.93
C ASP A 48 15.93 -11.16 2.51
N LYS A 49 16.53 -12.26 2.03
CA LYS A 49 17.94 -12.30 1.60
C LYS A 49 18.23 -11.64 0.24
N ARG A 50 17.22 -11.39 -0.59
CA ARG A 50 17.36 -10.86 -1.97
C ARG A 50 16.64 -9.53 -2.17
N CYS A 51 15.96 -9.03 -1.14
CA CYS A 51 15.20 -7.79 -1.19
C CYS A 51 16.15 -6.60 -1.18
N SER A 52 16.10 -5.76 -2.22
CA SER A 52 16.87 -4.52 -2.29
C SER A 52 16.26 -3.39 -1.45
N PHE A 53 15.01 -3.54 -1.01
CA PHE A 53 14.33 -2.55 -0.19
C PHE A 53 14.75 -2.66 1.27
N THR A 54 15.14 -1.52 1.85
CA THR A 54 15.64 -1.44 3.22
C THR A 54 14.54 -1.79 4.23
N ARG A 55 14.82 -2.65 5.20
CA ARG A 55 13.94 -2.87 6.37
C ARG A 55 14.05 -1.66 7.30
N ARG A 56 12.92 -1.15 7.79
CA ARG A 56 12.89 -0.09 8.82
C ARG A 56 12.12 -0.63 10.02
N ASP A 57 12.73 -0.56 11.20
CA ASP A 57 12.15 -1.03 12.48
C ASP A 57 11.63 -2.48 12.43
N GLY A 58 12.32 -3.34 11.66
CA GLY A 58 11.93 -4.74 11.48
C GLY A 58 10.72 -4.96 10.56
N LYS A 59 10.07 -3.91 10.05
CA LYS A 59 8.86 -3.97 9.21
C LYS A 59 9.16 -3.93 7.70
N CYS A 60 8.28 -4.56 6.91
CA CYS A 60 8.44 -4.67 5.45
C CYS A 60 8.08 -3.36 4.75
N GLN A 61 9.06 -2.66 4.15
CA GLN A 61 8.81 -1.37 3.49
C GLN A 61 8.03 -1.47 2.18
N VAL A 62 8.11 -2.60 1.47
CA VAL A 62 7.33 -2.82 0.25
C VAL A 62 5.84 -2.86 0.59
N ILE A 63 5.46 -3.68 1.58
CA ILE A 63 4.08 -3.79 2.04
C ILE A 63 3.62 -2.47 2.65
N ALA A 64 4.46 -1.83 3.47
CA ALA A 64 4.17 -0.51 4.03
C ALA A 64 3.87 0.52 2.93
N GLY A 65 4.65 0.55 1.86
CA GLY A 65 4.46 1.45 0.73
C GLY A 65 3.12 1.24 0.03
N ILE A 66 2.75 -0.02 -0.23
CA ILE A 66 1.47 -0.37 -0.88
C ILE A 66 0.29 0.02 0.01
N VAL A 67 0.30 -0.39 1.28
CA VAL A 67 -0.78 -0.08 2.23
C VAL A 67 -0.90 1.43 2.44
N LYS A 68 0.22 2.13 2.59
CA LYS A 68 0.22 3.60 2.71
C LYS A 68 -0.30 4.26 1.44
N GLY A 69 0.10 3.79 0.25
CA GLY A 69 -0.39 4.32 -1.02
C GLY A 69 -1.91 4.17 -1.16
N ALA A 70 -2.44 2.99 -0.81
CA ALA A 70 -3.88 2.74 -0.81
C ALA A 70 -4.62 3.66 0.18
N LEU A 71 -4.14 3.76 1.42
CA LEU A 71 -4.74 4.65 2.42
C LEU A 71 -4.70 6.12 2.01
N THR A 72 -3.54 6.59 1.53
CA THR A 72 -3.35 7.98 1.08
C THR A 72 -4.30 8.31 -0.07
N SER A 73 -4.44 7.40 -1.03
CA SER A 73 -5.40 7.55 -2.14
C SER A 73 -6.83 7.65 -1.63
N ILE A 74 -7.24 6.79 -0.69
CA ILE A 74 -8.60 6.83 -0.12
C ILE A 74 -8.84 8.15 0.63
N LEU A 75 -7.90 8.56 1.48
CA LEU A 75 -8.05 9.76 2.30
C LEU A 75 -8.02 11.04 1.46
N SER A 76 -7.19 11.11 0.42
CA SER A 76 -7.12 12.29 -0.46
C SER A 76 -8.42 12.44 -1.27
N ASN A 77 -8.91 11.35 -1.85
CA ASN A 77 -10.09 11.40 -2.72
C ASN A 77 -11.42 11.48 -1.95
N TYR A 78 -11.49 10.87 -0.76
CA TYR A 78 -12.76 10.69 -0.05
C TYR A 78 -12.76 11.19 1.38
N GLY A 79 -11.60 11.47 1.99
CA GLY A 79 -11.44 11.76 3.43
C GLY A 79 -12.49 12.69 4.04
N PRO A 80 -12.78 13.87 3.42
CA PRO A 80 -13.81 14.80 3.91
C PRO A 80 -15.24 14.23 3.92
N LYS A 81 -15.54 13.27 3.03
CA LYS A 81 -16.85 12.65 2.86
C LYS A 81 -17.06 11.41 3.74
N LEU A 82 -15.99 10.85 4.31
CA LEU A 82 -16.07 9.62 5.10
C LEU A 82 -16.59 9.88 6.52
N ASN A 83 -17.68 9.22 6.90
CA ASN A 83 -18.11 9.18 8.30
C ASN A 83 -17.22 8.25 9.15
N ASN A 84 -17.33 8.35 10.48
CA ASN A 84 -16.51 7.55 11.41
C ASN A 84 -16.69 6.04 11.26
N ALA A 85 -17.90 5.56 10.94
CA ALA A 85 -18.16 4.14 10.76
C ALA A 85 -17.44 3.58 9.53
N VAL A 86 -17.45 4.32 8.42
CA VAL A 86 -16.73 3.97 7.19
C VAL A 86 -15.22 4.03 7.40
N ARG A 87 -14.72 5.07 8.09
CA ARG A 87 -13.29 5.19 8.46
C ARG A 87 -12.83 4.00 9.29
N ASN A 88 -13.63 3.58 10.27
CA ASN A 88 -13.34 2.39 11.06
C ASN A 88 -13.25 1.14 10.18
N ARG A 89 -14.24 0.90 9.30
CA ARG A 89 -14.24 -0.26 8.40
C ARG A 89 -13.07 -0.25 7.42
N ILE A 90 -12.63 0.92 6.95
CA ILE A 90 -11.42 1.04 6.13
C ILE A 90 -10.22 0.54 6.93
N GLY A 91 -10.03 1.01 8.16
CA GLY A 91 -8.92 0.61 9.02
C GLY A 91 -8.95 -0.88 9.38
N THR A 92 -10.12 -1.43 9.73
CA THR A 92 -10.24 -2.79 10.28
C THR A 92 -10.45 -3.88 9.24
N HIS A 93 -10.90 -3.54 8.03
CA HIS A 93 -11.18 -4.54 6.98
C HIS A 93 -10.41 -4.26 5.69
N LEU A 94 -10.50 -3.04 5.16
CA LEU A 94 -9.93 -2.75 3.84
C LEU A 94 -8.39 -2.72 3.88
N MET A 95 -7.79 -2.09 4.88
CA MET A 95 -6.33 -2.01 5.02
C MET A 95 -5.67 -3.38 5.22
N PRO A 96 -6.20 -4.30 6.05
CA PRO A 96 -5.73 -5.68 6.11
C PRO A 96 -5.76 -6.40 4.75
N LEU A 97 -6.83 -6.24 3.96
CA LEU A 97 -6.90 -6.86 2.63
C LEU A 97 -5.80 -6.34 1.68
N TYR A 98 -5.49 -5.04 1.73
CA TYR A 98 -4.36 -4.49 0.98
C TYR A 98 -3.01 -5.03 1.46
N SER A 99 -2.86 -5.24 2.78
CA SER A 99 -1.67 -5.91 3.33
C SER A 99 -1.54 -7.34 2.81
N ASP A 100 -2.62 -8.12 2.86
CA ASP A 100 -2.64 -9.49 2.37
C ASP A 100 -2.33 -9.56 0.86
N LEU A 101 -2.91 -8.66 0.07
CA LEU A 101 -2.60 -8.53 -1.34
C LEU A 101 -1.11 -8.24 -1.57
N ALA A 102 -0.55 -7.28 -0.83
CA ALA A 102 0.87 -6.94 -0.91
C ALA A 102 1.77 -8.13 -0.53
N ARG A 103 1.39 -8.90 0.50
CA ARG A 103 2.10 -10.14 0.88
C ARG A 103 2.06 -11.16 -0.25
N MET A 104 0.90 -11.38 -0.88
CA MET A 104 0.77 -12.32 -2.00
C MET A 104 1.63 -11.91 -3.20
N LEU A 105 1.76 -10.60 -3.49
CA LEU A 105 2.66 -10.09 -4.53
C LEU A 105 4.14 -10.35 -4.20
N VAL A 106 4.53 -10.17 -2.94
CA VAL A 106 5.88 -10.52 -2.46
C VAL A 106 6.13 -12.04 -2.57
N TYR A 107 5.14 -12.87 -2.27
CA TYR A 107 5.24 -14.31 -2.43
C TYR A 107 5.36 -14.72 -3.91
N GLU A 108 4.52 -14.17 -4.78
CA GLU A 108 4.53 -14.43 -6.22
C GLU A 108 5.90 -14.15 -6.83
N THR A 109 6.52 -13.03 -6.47
CA THR A 109 7.86 -12.64 -6.95
C THR A 109 8.98 -13.55 -6.45
N SER A 110 8.74 -14.34 -5.40
CA SER A 110 9.69 -15.35 -4.92
C SER A 110 9.57 -16.71 -5.65
N LEU A 111 8.49 -16.93 -6.41
CA LEU A 111 8.26 -18.19 -7.12
C LEU A 111 9.17 -18.31 -8.34
N THR A 112 9.76 -19.50 -8.53
CA THR A 112 10.55 -19.81 -9.73
C THR A 112 9.70 -20.18 -10.93
N SER A 113 8.47 -20.68 -10.70
CA SER A 113 7.55 -21.13 -11.73
C SER A 113 6.10 -20.90 -11.31
N VAL A 114 5.25 -20.58 -12.29
CA VAL A 114 3.79 -20.49 -12.14
C VAL A 114 3.17 -21.86 -11.91
N HIS A 115 3.78 -22.90 -12.46
CA HIS A 115 3.30 -24.27 -12.41
C HIS A 115 4.16 -25.11 -11.47
N PHE A 116 3.54 -26.08 -10.82
CA PHE A 116 4.22 -27.14 -10.09
C PHE A 116 3.59 -28.49 -10.45
N VAL A 117 4.34 -29.56 -10.24
CA VAL A 117 3.83 -30.92 -10.42
C VAL A 117 3.40 -31.44 -9.05
N ASP A 118 2.17 -31.92 -8.93
CA ASP A 118 1.68 -32.51 -7.68
C ASP A 118 2.29 -33.90 -7.42
N GLN A 119 2.00 -34.48 -6.24
CA GLN A 119 2.52 -35.80 -5.87
C GLN A 119 2.09 -36.93 -6.82
N LEU A 120 1.05 -36.70 -7.62
CA LEU A 120 0.51 -37.64 -8.60
C LEU A 120 1.06 -37.40 -10.02
N GLY A 121 1.99 -36.47 -10.20
CA GLY A 121 2.56 -36.15 -11.49
C GLY A 121 1.72 -35.19 -12.35
N ASN A 122 0.61 -34.65 -11.83
CA ASN A 122 -0.23 -33.74 -12.60
C ASN A 122 0.28 -32.30 -12.51
N PRO A 123 0.29 -31.55 -13.63
CA PRO A 123 0.62 -30.13 -13.61
C PRO A 123 -0.50 -29.33 -12.93
N ARG A 124 -0.13 -28.47 -11.98
CA ARG A 124 -1.02 -27.57 -11.24
C ARG A 124 -0.48 -26.15 -11.29
N ILE A 125 -1.37 -25.16 -11.20
CA ILE A 125 -1.01 -23.76 -11.05
C ILE A 125 -0.77 -23.48 -9.58
N ASN A 126 0.27 -22.71 -9.25
CA ASN A 126 0.55 -22.31 -7.88
C ASN A 126 -0.66 -21.61 -7.25
N PRO A 127 -1.12 -22.02 -6.05
CA PRO A 127 -2.34 -21.49 -5.45
C PRO A 127 -2.29 -19.98 -5.17
N VAL A 128 -1.09 -19.39 -5.02
CA VAL A 128 -0.91 -17.94 -4.78
C VAL A 128 -1.65 -17.09 -5.82
N TYR A 129 -1.70 -17.52 -7.09
CA TYR A 129 -2.40 -16.78 -8.14
C TYR A 129 -3.92 -16.78 -7.98
N LYS A 130 -4.48 -17.88 -7.45
CA LYS A 130 -5.91 -17.97 -7.14
C LYS A 130 -6.25 -17.07 -5.96
N GLU A 131 -5.51 -17.22 -4.86
CA GLU A 131 -5.68 -16.42 -3.64
C GLU A 131 -5.58 -14.91 -3.94
N LYS A 132 -4.57 -14.50 -4.72
CA LYS A 132 -4.39 -13.09 -5.12
C LYS A 132 -5.64 -12.52 -5.81
N ARG A 133 -6.26 -13.29 -6.72
CA ARG A 133 -7.48 -12.86 -7.41
C ARG A 133 -8.68 -12.79 -6.47
N GLU A 134 -8.78 -13.70 -5.52
CA GLU A 134 -9.86 -13.69 -4.53
C GLU A 134 -9.76 -12.50 -3.58
N VAL A 135 -8.55 -12.17 -3.11
CA VAL A 135 -8.31 -10.96 -2.31
C VAL A 135 -8.61 -9.70 -3.12
N ALA A 136 -8.18 -9.62 -4.38
CA ALA A 136 -8.48 -8.47 -5.24
C ALA A 136 -9.99 -8.26 -5.43
N ARG A 137 -10.76 -9.33 -5.72
CA ARG A 137 -12.23 -9.27 -5.81
C ARG A 137 -12.88 -8.87 -4.48
N THR A 138 -12.32 -9.33 -3.36
CA THR A 138 -12.80 -8.97 -2.02
C THR A 138 -12.58 -7.49 -1.75
N ILE A 139 -11.42 -6.95 -2.14
CA ILE A 139 -11.15 -5.50 -2.09
C ILE A 139 -12.19 -4.75 -2.92
N GLU A 140 -12.40 -5.10 -4.19
CA GLU A 140 -13.42 -4.47 -5.05
C GLU A 140 -14.82 -4.50 -4.43
N THR A 141 -15.19 -5.63 -3.83
CA THR A 141 -16.48 -5.78 -3.14
C THR A 141 -16.56 -4.86 -1.92
N MET A 142 -15.49 -4.77 -1.12
CA MET A 142 -15.42 -3.85 0.02
C MET A 142 -15.50 -2.39 -0.42
N TRP A 143 -14.86 -2.02 -1.52
CA TRP A 143 -14.97 -0.67 -2.10
C TRP A 143 -16.42 -0.30 -2.42
N LYS A 144 -17.18 -1.23 -3.03
CA LYS A 144 -18.60 -1.06 -3.31
C LYS A 144 -19.43 -0.98 -2.03
N GLN A 145 -19.20 -1.88 -1.07
CA GLN A 145 -19.93 -1.90 0.21
C GLN A 145 -19.70 -0.65 1.07
N LEU A 146 -18.54 -0.02 0.94
CA LEU A 146 -18.21 1.24 1.62
C LEU A 146 -18.74 2.47 0.87
N GLY A 147 -19.37 2.29 -0.30
CA GLY A 147 -19.85 3.39 -1.14
C GLY A 147 -18.71 4.20 -1.78
N LEU A 148 -17.47 3.71 -1.75
CA LEU A 148 -16.31 4.41 -2.30
C LEU A 148 -16.32 4.41 -3.84
N ALA A 149 -16.88 3.35 -4.44
CA ALA A 149 -16.95 3.21 -5.90
C ALA A 149 -17.89 4.22 -6.57
N ASP A 150 -18.93 4.66 -5.85
CA ASP A 150 -19.96 5.55 -6.38
C ASP A 150 -19.73 7.02 -6.00
N MET A 151 -18.73 7.29 -5.15
CA MET A 151 -18.41 8.66 -4.77
C MET A 151 -17.67 9.37 -5.91
N PRO A 152 -18.11 10.58 -6.31
CA PRO A 152 -17.40 11.35 -7.32
C PRO A 152 -15.98 11.63 -6.81
N VAL A 153 -15.00 11.13 -7.54
CA VAL A 153 -13.59 11.47 -7.36
C VAL A 153 -13.47 12.96 -7.68
N GLY A 154 -12.76 13.72 -6.85
CA GLY A 154 -12.59 15.15 -7.10
C GLY A 154 -11.98 15.37 -8.49
N GLU A 155 -12.77 15.82 -9.46
CA GLU A 155 -12.34 16.03 -10.85
C GLU A 155 -11.17 17.01 -10.95
N GLU A 156 -11.01 17.89 -9.96
CA GLU A 156 -9.95 18.91 -9.89
C GLU A 156 -8.54 18.35 -9.62
N GLU A 157 -8.38 17.18 -8.97
CA GLU A 157 -7.06 16.64 -8.63
C GLU A 157 -6.45 15.75 -9.72
N ILE A 158 -7.29 15.02 -10.46
CA ILE A 158 -6.83 14.11 -11.52
C ILE A 158 -6.27 14.91 -12.71
N GLY A 159 -6.95 15.98 -13.12
CA GLY A 159 -6.48 16.84 -14.21
C GLY A 159 -5.11 17.45 -13.89
N ASN A 160 -4.93 17.94 -12.66
CA ASN A 160 -3.71 18.58 -12.22
C ASN A 160 -2.53 17.59 -12.11
N TYR A 161 -2.78 16.33 -11.75
CA TYR A 161 -1.74 15.28 -11.69
C TYR A 161 -1.16 14.94 -13.07
N TYR A 162 -2.00 14.73 -14.08
CA TYR A 162 -1.52 14.44 -15.44
C TYR A 162 -0.80 15.64 -16.05
N GLU A 163 -1.30 16.85 -15.81
CA GLU A 163 -0.67 18.08 -16.27
C GLU A 163 0.72 18.30 -15.66
N GLN A 164 0.91 17.90 -14.38
CA GLN A 164 2.22 17.95 -13.71
C GLN A 164 3.19 16.89 -14.24
N MET A 165 2.71 15.66 -14.50
CA MET A 165 3.55 14.61 -15.12
C MET A 165 4.00 14.99 -16.54
N GLU A 166 3.11 15.58 -17.34
CA GLU A 166 3.45 16.05 -18.68
C GLU A 166 4.50 17.16 -18.64
N LYS A 167 4.37 18.13 -17.72
CA LYS A 167 5.37 19.18 -17.51
C LYS A 167 6.73 18.61 -17.10
N ALA A 168 6.75 17.65 -16.16
CA ALA A 168 8.00 17.00 -15.73
C ALA A 168 8.69 16.25 -16.87
N ASN A 169 7.95 15.48 -17.66
CA ASN A 169 8.49 14.75 -18.82
C ASN A 169 9.03 15.69 -19.90
N GLN A 170 8.34 16.81 -20.17
CA GLN A 170 8.81 17.82 -21.12
C GLN A 170 10.11 18.50 -20.65
N GLU A 171 10.26 18.74 -19.34
CA GLU A 171 11.48 19.32 -18.78
C GLU A 171 12.67 18.35 -18.86
N GLU A 172 12.46 17.05 -18.65
CA GLU A 172 13.51 16.04 -18.81
C GLU A 172 13.98 15.91 -20.26
N MET A 173 13.06 15.92 -21.23
CA MET A 173 13.42 15.92 -22.66
C MET A 173 14.28 17.14 -23.01
N LYS A 174 13.89 18.33 -22.54
CA LYS A 174 14.67 19.57 -22.74
C LYS A 174 16.05 19.55 -22.08
N ARG A 175 16.24 18.79 -20.99
CA ARG A 175 17.56 18.63 -20.35
C ARG A 175 18.45 17.70 -21.15
N ASN A 176 17.90 16.63 -21.72
CA ASN A 176 18.65 15.64 -22.48
C ASN A 176 19.08 16.15 -23.87
N ASP A 177 18.33 17.09 -24.46
CA ASP A 177 18.67 17.72 -25.75
C ASP A 177 19.74 18.82 -25.68
N LYS A 178 20.27 19.17 -24.49
CA LYS A 178 21.33 20.18 -24.40
C LYS A 178 22.63 19.64 -25.02
N PRO A 179 23.16 20.25 -26.09
CA PRO A 179 24.37 19.78 -26.74
C PRO A 179 25.55 19.88 -25.78
N LYS A 180 26.26 18.76 -25.60
CA LYS A 180 27.50 18.71 -24.82
C LYS A 180 28.52 19.64 -25.48
N LEU A 181 28.71 20.83 -24.90
CA LEU A 181 29.78 21.76 -25.29
C LEU A 181 31.12 21.01 -25.28
N LYS A 182 31.64 20.72 -26.47
CA LYS A 182 32.97 20.14 -26.65
C LYS A 182 33.98 21.14 -26.06
N LYS A 183 34.58 20.77 -24.93
CA LYS A 183 35.74 21.48 -24.37
C LYS A 183 36.84 21.45 -25.44
N ARG A 184 37.11 22.61 -26.06
CA ARG A 184 38.29 22.78 -26.90
C ARG A 184 39.53 22.74 -25.99
N LYS A 185 40.43 21.82 -26.31
CA LYS A 185 41.80 21.77 -25.77
C LYS A 185 42.62 22.89 -26.40
#